data_AF-A0A432ZY72-F1
#
_entry.id   AF-A0A432ZY72-F1
#
_cell.length_a   1.000
_cell.length_b   1.000
_cell.length_c   1.000
_cell.angle_alpha   90.00
_cell.angle_beta   90.00
_cell.angle_gamma   90.00
#
_symmetry.space_group_name_H-M   'P 1'
#
loop_
_entity.id
_entity.type
_entity.pdbx_description
1 polymer ?
#
loop_
_entity_poly.entity_id
_entity_poly.type
_entity_poly.pdbx_seq_one_letter_code
_entity_poly.pdbx_strand_id
1 'polypeptide(L)'
;MSNEHAELIVARSYGGGGESRFHISRPFRRLAGLAVRWLLSRGRDQAALIVLAKLRADGDPGAPDVVDEYDGVKRMVNPDRQERAQWADLLHGTNLRRLVLATLLHVFAGLAFVEGIQAWVAELGVAGGQVPSAGGGTVVWAIAAVFMYAVPAVSVVVVDKIGRRALIVGGTCVM
;
A
#
# COMPACT_ATOMS: atom_id res chain seq x y z
N MET A 1 4.36 27.06 -5.05
CA MET A 1 5.29 26.14 -4.34
C MET A 1 5.67 25.02 -5.30
N SER A 2 6.27 25.38 -6.44
CA SER A 2 7.72 25.52 -6.68
C SER A 2 8.44 24.18 -6.60
N ASN A 3 8.69 23.60 -7.80
CA ASN A 3 9.47 22.39 -8.04
C ASN A 3 10.85 22.43 -7.38
N GLU A 4 11.35 23.62 -7.04
CA GLU A 4 12.63 23.84 -6.36
C GLU A 4 12.64 23.29 -4.92
N HIS A 5 11.52 23.32 -4.20
CA HIS A 5 11.45 22.75 -2.85
C HIS A 5 11.49 21.22 -2.86
N ALA A 6 10.90 20.60 -3.89
CA ALA A 6 10.99 19.16 -4.09
C ALA A 6 12.42 18.76 -4.50
N GLU A 7 13.10 19.59 -5.30
CA GLU A 7 14.51 19.40 -5.64
C GLU A 7 15.43 19.53 -4.42
N LEU A 8 15.20 20.49 -3.52
CA LEU A 8 15.96 20.62 -2.29
C LEU A 8 15.74 19.45 -1.32
N ILE A 9 14.53 18.92 -1.20
CA ILE A 9 14.26 17.75 -0.34
C ILE A 9 14.91 16.50 -0.90
N VAL A 10 14.79 16.28 -2.22
CA VAL A 10 15.41 15.15 -2.92
C VAL A 10 16.93 15.29 -2.90
N ALA A 11 17.50 16.42 -3.29
CA ALA A 11 18.93 16.68 -3.26
C ALA A 11 19.51 16.63 -1.84
N ARG A 12 18.78 17.04 -0.80
CA ARG A 12 19.23 16.90 0.59
C ARG A 12 19.16 15.45 1.08
N SER A 13 18.22 14.65 0.57
CA SER A 13 18.14 13.21 0.86
C SER A 13 19.20 12.39 0.11
N TYR A 14 19.71 12.86 -1.04
CA TYR A 14 20.67 12.14 -1.87
C TYR A 14 22.10 12.72 -1.89
N GLY A 15 22.28 13.99 -1.52
CA GLY A 15 23.53 14.76 -1.62
C GLY A 15 24.31 14.92 -0.31
N GLY A 16 23.99 14.13 0.71
CA GLY A 16 24.82 13.99 1.90
C GLY A 16 26.04 13.12 1.60
N GLY A 17 27.10 13.71 1.05
CA GLY A 17 28.42 13.11 0.91
C GLY A 17 29.08 12.88 2.27
N GLY A 18 28.62 11.84 2.96
CA GLY A 18 29.19 11.33 4.19
C GLY A 18 28.77 9.89 4.34
N GLU A 19 29.74 9.00 4.51
CA GLU A 19 29.65 7.55 4.67
C GLU A 19 28.64 7.12 5.73
N SER A 20 27.35 7.23 5.42
CA SER A 20 26.29 6.65 6.20
C SER A 20 25.75 5.49 5.38
N ARG A 21 26.22 4.30 5.73
CA ARG A 21 25.60 3.02 5.38
C ARG A 21 24.15 3.07 5.84
N PHE A 22 23.27 3.64 5.04
CA PHE A 22 21.83 3.52 5.24
C PHE A 22 21.48 2.08 4.91
N HIS A 23 21.52 1.24 5.96
CA HIS A 23 21.07 -0.13 5.92
C HIS A 23 19.55 -0.09 5.80
N ILE A 24 19.05 0.17 4.58
CA ILE A 24 17.62 0.18 4.30
C ILE A 24 17.12 -1.24 4.57
N SER A 25 16.35 -1.39 5.65
CA SER A 25 15.77 -2.66 6.05
C SER A 25 14.91 -3.20 4.90
N ARG A 26 14.95 -4.52 4.69
CA ARG A 26 14.27 -5.21 3.57
C ARG A 26 12.82 -4.75 3.29
N PRO A 27 11.95 -4.42 4.28
CA PRO A 27 10.60 -3.95 3.98
C PRO A 27 10.57 -2.57 3.28
N PHE A 28 11.47 -1.66 3.64
CA PHE A 28 11.47 -0.30 3.11
C PHE A 28 11.95 -0.26 1.65
N ARG A 29 12.72 -1.27 1.23
CA ARG A 29 13.17 -1.35 -0.17
C ARG A 29 12.01 -1.51 -1.15
N ARG A 30 10.92 -2.18 -0.76
CA ARG A 30 9.78 -2.42 -1.66
C ARG A 30 8.99 -1.15 -1.98
N LEU A 31 8.97 -0.17 -1.07
CA LEU A 31 8.26 1.09 -1.27
C LEU A 31 9.01 2.06 -2.20
N ALA A 32 10.35 1.97 -2.23
CA ALA A 32 11.18 2.85 -3.05
C ALA A 32 11.02 2.61 -4.57
N GLY A 33 10.54 1.43 -5.00
CA GLY A 33 10.27 1.14 -6.41
C GLY A 33 9.17 2.04 -7.03
N LEU A 34 8.25 2.55 -6.21
CA LEU A 34 7.23 3.52 -6.64
C LEU A 34 7.84 4.90 -6.93
N ALA A 35 8.87 5.29 -6.18
CA ALA A 35 9.61 6.53 -6.41
C ALA A 35 10.41 6.49 -7.71
N VAL A 36 10.97 5.33 -8.06
CA VAL A 36 11.70 5.12 -9.34
C VAL A 36 10.76 5.33 -10.53
N ARG A 37 9.55 4.76 -10.49
CA ARG A 37 8.52 4.96 -11.52
C ARG A 37 8.14 6.43 -11.70
N TRP A 38 8.01 7.17 -10.60
CA TRP A 38 7.72 8.61 -10.63
C TRP A 38 8.89 9.44 -11.16
N LEU A 39 10.13 9.09 -10.81
CA LEU A 39 11.33 9.75 -11.33
C LEU A 39 11.43 9.59 -12.86
N LEU A 40 11.16 8.37 -13.35
CA LEU A 40 11.13 8.08 -14.78
C LEU A 40 10.02 8.86 -15.51
N SER A 41 8.83 8.99 -14.91
CA SER A 41 7.72 9.73 -15.56
C SER A 41 7.96 11.24 -15.62
N ARG A 42 8.89 11.75 -14.81
CA ARG A 42 9.37 13.15 -14.84
C ARG A 42 10.61 13.32 -15.72
N GLY A 43 11.05 12.30 -16.45
CA GLY A 43 12.25 12.34 -17.29
C GLY A 43 13.57 12.35 -16.50
N ARG A 44 13.55 12.00 -15.20
CA ARG A 44 14.74 11.99 -14.33
C ARG A 44 15.41 10.61 -14.33
N ASP A 45 15.88 10.17 -15.50
CA ASP A 45 16.47 8.85 -15.74
C ASP A 45 17.71 8.56 -14.87
N GLN A 46 18.63 9.53 -14.76
CA GLN A 46 19.86 9.34 -13.97
C GLN A 46 19.57 9.20 -12.47
N ALA A 47 18.64 10.00 -11.94
CA ALA A 47 18.21 9.89 -10.54
C ALA A 47 17.49 8.55 -10.29
N ALA A 48 16.67 8.09 -11.24
CA ALA A 48 16.01 6.79 -11.16
C ALA A 48 17.02 5.63 -11.09
N LEU A 49 18.07 5.65 -11.93
CA LEU A 49 19.15 4.65 -11.91
C LEU A 49 19.92 4.64 -10.58
N ILE A 50 20.28 5.81 -10.05
CA ILE A 50 21.01 5.91 -8.77
C ILE A 50 20.17 5.33 -7.62
N VAL A 51 18.86 5.62 -7.60
CA VAL A 51 17.96 5.08 -6.58
C VAL A 51 17.80 3.57 -6.73
N LEU A 52 17.69 3.07 -7.97
CA LEU A 52 17.56 1.66 -8.26
C LEU A 52 18.82 0.87 -7.87
N ALA A 53 19.99 1.40 -8.20
CA ALA A 53 21.30 0.87 -7.84
C ALA A 53 21.45 0.73 -6.32
N LYS A 54 21.10 1.79 -5.57
CA LYS A 54 21.09 1.75 -4.09
C LYS A 54 20.10 0.73 -3.52
N LEU A 55 19.02 0.44 -4.24
CA LEU A 55 17.98 -0.46 -3.77
C LEU A 55 18.33 -1.94 -3.93
N ARG A 56 18.92 -2.28 -5.08
CA ARG A 56 19.15 -3.68 -5.48
C ARG A 56 20.60 -4.11 -5.46
N ALA A 57 21.54 -3.22 -5.78
CA ALA A 57 22.94 -3.54 -6.02
C ALA A 57 23.90 -2.75 -5.14
N ASP A 58 23.44 -2.32 -3.94
CA ASP A 58 24.23 -1.56 -2.95
C ASP A 58 24.95 -0.33 -3.51
N GLY A 59 24.40 0.25 -4.59
CA GLY A 59 24.95 1.43 -5.25
C GLY A 59 25.63 1.18 -6.60
N ASP A 60 25.65 -0.06 -7.14
CA ASP A 60 26.14 -0.33 -8.49
C ASP A 60 25.05 -0.15 -9.58
N PRO A 61 25.11 0.89 -10.42
CA PRO A 61 24.15 1.11 -11.50
C PRO A 61 24.37 0.19 -12.71
N GLY A 62 25.50 -0.52 -12.81
CA GLY A 62 25.83 -1.43 -13.90
C GLY A 62 25.40 -2.88 -13.65
N ALA A 63 24.86 -3.19 -12.47
CA ALA A 63 24.43 -4.55 -12.15
C ALA A 63 23.33 -5.02 -13.13
N PRO A 64 23.40 -6.25 -13.68
CA PRO A 64 22.43 -6.77 -14.64
C PRO A 64 20.98 -6.64 -14.16
N ASP A 65 20.71 -6.94 -12.88
CA ASP A 65 19.39 -6.86 -12.26
C ASP A 65 18.81 -5.43 -12.20
N VAL A 66 19.68 -4.42 -12.15
CA VAL A 66 19.32 -2.99 -12.10
C VAL A 66 18.99 -2.50 -13.51
N VAL A 67 19.80 -2.87 -14.50
CA VAL A 67 19.58 -2.51 -15.90
C VAL A 67 18.30 -3.15 -16.43
N ASP A 68 18.09 -4.44 -16.14
CA ASP A 68 16.89 -5.17 -16.58
C ASP A 68 15.60 -4.58 -15.98
N GLU A 69 15.62 -4.21 -14.70
CA GLU A 69 14.47 -3.55 -14.08
C GLU A 69 14.28 -2.13 -14.61
N TYR A 70 15.34 -1.36 -14.77
CA TYR A 70 15.27 -0.01 -15.31
C TYR A 70 14.63 -0.02 -16.70
N ASP A 71 15.07 -0.91 -17.58
CA ASP A 71 14.51 -1.07 -18.93
C ASP A 71 13.05 -1.54 -18.87
N GLY A 72 12.74 -2.49 -17.98
CA GLY A 72 11.38 -2.95 -17.75
C GLY A 72 10.45 -1.81 -17.33
N VAL A 73 10.87 -0.96 -16.40
CA VAL A 73 10.09 0.17 -15.92
C VAL A 73 10.02 1.28 -16.96
N LYS A 74 11.11 1.58 -17.67
CA LYS A 74 11.15 2.59 -18.74
C LYS A 74 10.18 2.28 -19.86
N ARG A 75 10.05 0.99 -20.24
CA ARG A 75 9.05 0.52 -21.21
C ARG A 75 7.60 0.73 -20.72
N MET A 76 7.35 0.64 -19.42
CA MET A 76 6.02 0.88 -18.83
C MET A 76 5.67 2.36 -18.71
N VAL A 77 6.67 3.22 -18.53
CA VAL A 77 6.51 4.67 -18.26
C VAL A 77 6.47 5.51 -19.55
N ASN A 78 6.51 4.87 -20.72
CA ASN A 78 6.55 5.54 -22.02
C ASN A 78 5.52 6.68 -22.11
N PRO A 79 5.96 7.94 -22.23
CA PRO A 79 5.10 9.12 -22.11
C PRO A 79 4.01 9.17 -23.19
N ASP A 80 4.25 8.58 -24.36
CA ASP A 80 3.27 8.48 -25.46
C ASP A 80 2.07 7.56 -25.13
N ARG A 81 2.17 6.71 -24.10
CA ARG A 81 1.05 5.86 -23.62
C ARG A 81 0.29 6.44 -22.43
N GLN A 82 0.84 7.47 -21.78
CA GLN A 82 0.15 8.19 -20.73
C GLN A 82 -0.47 9.45 -21.35
N GLU A 83 -1.46 9.28 -22.23
CA GLU A 83 -2.50 10.30 -22.34
C GLU A 83 -2.96 10.58 -20.90
N ARG A 84 -3.02 11.86 -20.53
CA ARG A 84 -3.33 12.29 -19.16
C ARG A 84 -4.69 11.71 -18.79
N ALA A 85 -4.69 10.56 -18.13
CA ALA A 85 -5.91 9.82 -17.81
C ALA A 85 -6.86 10.76 -17.09
N GLN A 86 -7.93 11.14 -17.76
CA GLN A 86 -8.92 12.03 -17.20
C GLN A 86 -9.80 11.21 -16.26
N TRP A 87 -10.33 11.86 -15.22
CA TRP A 87 -11.26 11.20 -14.31
C TRP A 87 -12.48 10.60 -15.04
N ALA A 88 -12.84 11.16 -16.20
CA ALA A 88 -13.87 10.64 -17.09
C ALA A 88 -13.51 9.29 -17.72
N ASP A 89 -12.23 9.00 -17.98
CA ASP A 89 -11.77 7.73 -18.59
C ASP A 89 -12.01 6.53 -17.66
N LEU A 90 -12.21 6.77 -16.37
CA LEU A 90 -12.59 5.74 -15.40
C LEU A 90 -14.01 5.23 -15.64
N LEU A 91 -14.89 6.04 -16.25
CA LEU A 91 -16.27 5.68 -16.57
C LEU A 91 -16.39 4.95 -17.91
N HIS A 92 -15.32 4.85 -18.68
CA HIS A 92 -15.34 4.30 -20.03
C HIS A 92 -14.73 2.89 -20.09
N GLY A 93 -15.31 2.03 -20.94
CA GLY A 93 -14.77 0.72 -21.29
C GLY A 93 -14.60 -0.24 -20.09
N THR A 94 -13.45 -0.93 -20.07
CA THR A 94 -13.14 -1.95 -19.03
C THR A 94 -12.79 -1.35 -17.67
N ASN A 95 -12.51 -0.04 -17.60
CA ASN A 95 -12.21 0.67 -16.36
C ASN A 95 -13.45 0.85 -15.49
N LEU A 96 -14.63 1.05 -16.10
CA LEU A 96 -15.89 1.17 -15.36
C LEU A 96 -16.17 -0.07 -14.52
N ARG A 97 -15.94 -1.28 -15.09
CA ARG A 97 -16.11 -2.53 -14.33
C ARG A 97 -15.16 -2.60 -13.15
N ARG A 98 -13.91 -2.15 -13.30
CA ARG A 98 -12.92 -2.14 -12.22
C ARG A 98 -13.30 -1.13 -11.14
N LEU A 99 -13.77 0.04 -11.55
CA LEU A 99 -14.26 1.09 -10.65
C LEU A 99 -15.45 0.58 -9.84
N VAL A 100 -16.49 0.07 -10.49
CA VAL A 100 -17.69 -0.46 -9.83
C VAL A 100 -17.32 -1.58 -8.85
N LEU A 101 -16.46 -2.52 -9.25
CA LEU A 101 -16.02 -3.58 -8.33
C LEU A 101 -15.25 -3.04 -7.13
N ALA A 102 -14.37 -2.04 -7.32
CA ALA A 102 -13.63 -1.43 -6.22
C ALA A 102 -14.54 -0.64 -5.28
N THR A 103 -15.48 0.15 -5.83
CA THR A 103 -16.45 0.92 -5.06
C THR A 103 -17.38 -0.01 -4.29
N LEU A 104 -17.95 -1.05 -4.93
CA LEU A 104 -18.80 -2.02 -4.26
C LEU A 104 -18.03 -2.76 -3.17
N LEU A 105 -16.80 -3.20 -3.43
CA LEU A 105 -15.96 -3.84 -2.42
C LEU A 105 -15.74 -2.91 -1.21
N HIS A 106 -15.49 -1.62 -1.44
CA HIS A 106 -15.30 -0.65 -0.36
C HIS A 106 -16.60 -0.38 0.41
N VAL A 107 -17.73 -0.22 -0.30
CA VAL A 107 -19.06 -0.02 0.30
C VAL A 107 -19.47 -1.24 1.12
N PHE A 108 -19.32 -2.45 0.62
CA PHE A 108 -19.62 -3.66 1.38
C PHE A 108 -18.69 -3.83 2.57
N ALA A 109 -17.40 -3.51 2.44
CA ALA A 109 -16.48 -3.54 3.57
C ALA A 109 -16.81 -2.49 4.65
N GLY A 110 -17.32 -1.31 4.26
CA GLY A 110 -17.72 -0.26 5.20
C GLY A 110 -19.12 -0.46 5.81
N LEU A 111 -20.07 -1.00 5.02
CA LEU A 111 -21.41 -1.38 5.51
C LEU A 111 -21.34 -2.62 6.40
N ALA A 112 -20.39 -3.51 6.16
CA ALA A 112 -20.11 -4.65 7.00
C ALA A 112 -19.52 -4.17 8.33
N PHE A 113 -20.39 -3.72 9.23
CA PHE A 113 -20.43 -4.03 10.66
C PHE A 113 -19.20 -3.68 11.54
N VAL A 114 -18.04 -3.34 10.99
CA VAL A 114 -16.80 -3.09 11.74
C VAL A 114 -16.93 -1.83 12.58
N GLU A 115 -17.25 -0.70 11.95
CA GLU A 115 -17.42 0.57 12.67
C GLU A 115 -18.61 0.50 13.66
N GLY A 116 -19.65 -0.25 13.31
CA GLY A 116 -20.84 -0.47 14.14
C GLY A 116 -20.55 -1.32 15.38
N ILE A 117 -20.04 -2.55 15.24
CA ILE A 117 -19.68 -3.39 16.40
C ILE A 117 -18.68 -2.66 17.25
N GLN A 118 -17.61 -2.10 16.66
CA GLN A 118 -16.56 -1.47 17.44
C GLN A 118 -17.12 -0.38 18.34
N ALA A 119 -18.04 0.45 17.85
CA ALA A 119 -18.68 1.48 18.67
C ALA A 119 -19.47 0.90 19.85
N TRP A 120 -20.16 -0.23 19.68
CA TRP A 120 -21.14 -0.74 20.65
C TRP A 120 -20.70 -2.02 21.40
N VAL A 121 -19.57 -2.64 21.08
CA VAL A 121 -19.19 -3.97 21.59
C VAL A 121 -19.03 -3.99 23.11
N ALA A 122 -18.43 -2.94 23.66
CA ALA A 122 -18.23 -2.80 25.10
C ALA A 122 -19.55 -2.55 25.83
N GLU A 123 -20.44 -1.76 25.22
CA GLU A 123 -21.76 -1.46 25.78
C GLU A 123 -22.66 -2.68 25.77
N LEU A 124 -22.66 -3.46 24.68
CA LEU A 124 -23.37 -4.74 24.58
C LEU A 124 -22.83 -5.78 25.57
N GLY A 125 -21.52 -5.86 25.78
CA GLY A 125 -20.92 -6.78 26.75
C GLY A 125 -21.31 -6.47 28.20
N VAL A 126 -21.41 -5.17 28.54
CA VAL A 126 -21.85 -4.73 29.87
C VAL A 126 -23.37 -4.86 30.02
N ALA A 127 -24.15 -4.46 29.02
CA ALA A 127 -25.62 -4.54 29.02
C ALA A 127 -26.13 -5.99 29.01
N GLY A 128 -25.42 -6.89 28.34
CA GLY A 128 -25.71 -8.33 28.33
C GLY A 128 -25.31 -9.06 29.61
N GLY A 129 -24.74 -8.37 30.61
CA GLY A 129 -24.28 -8.95 31.87
C GLY A 129 -23.07 -9.88 31.72
N GLN A 130 -22.39 -9.88 30.58
CA GLN A 130 -21.27 -10.75 30.28
C GLN A 130 -19.99 -10.26 30.97
N VAL A 131 -19.91 -8.97 31.30
CA VAL A 131 -18.71 -8.32 31.84
C VAL A 131 -19.10 -7.27 32.89
N PRO A 132 -18.35 -7.13 34.00
CA PRO A 132 -18.67 -6.15 35.04
C PRO A 132 -18.67 -4.71 34.51
N SER A 133 -19.59 -3.87 35.01
CA SER A 133 -19.70 -2.46 34.61
C SER A 133 -18.45 -1.63 34.94
N ALA A 134 -17.72 -2.00 36.00
CA ALA A 134 -16.43 -1.40 36.35
C ALA A 134 -15.30 -2.04 35.54
N GLY A 135 -14.86 -1.36 34.47
CA GLY A 135 -13.69 -1.76 33.67
C GLY A 135 -13.91 -2.91 32.69
N GLY A 136 -15.09 -3.57 32.68
CA GLY A 136 -15.39 -4.66 31.75
C GLY A 136 -15.40 -4.22 30.29
N GLY A 137 -15.85 -3.00 30.00
CA GLY A 137 -15.81 -2.44 28.64
C GLY A 137 -14.39 -2.40 28.05
N THR A 138 -13.38 -2.14 28.87
CA THR A 138 -11.97 -2.13 28.44
C THR A 138 -11.47 -3.53 28.09
N VAL A 139 -11.89 -4.55 28.84
CA VAL A 139 -11.53 -5.96 28.57
C VAL A 139 -12.13 -6.42 27.25
N VAL A 140 -13.40 -6.08 26.98
CA VAL A 140 -14.06 -6.41 25.71
C VAL A 140 -13.34 -5.75 24.54
N TRP A 141 -12.97 -4.47 24.67
CA TRP A 141 -12.19 -3.76 23.66
C TRP A 141 -10.82 -4.39 23.41
N ALA A 142 -10.11 -4.78 24.47
CA ALA A 142 -8.81 -5.43 24.34
C ALA A 142 -8.91 -6.75 23.55
N ILE A 143 -9.93 -7.56 23.83
CA ILE A 143 -10.18 -8.82 23.10
C ILE A 143 -10.52 -8.51 21.63
N ALA A 144 -11.45 -7.58 21.38
CA ALA A 144 -11.84 -7.19 20.03
C ALA A 144 -10.64 -6.67 19.21
N ALA A 145 -9.76 -5.89 19.84
CA ALA A 145 -8.54 -5.38 19.22
C ALA A 145 -7.58 -6.52 18.83
N VAL A 146 -7.42 -7.55 19.66
CA VAL A 146 -6.58 -8.70 19.33
C VAL A 146 -7.08 -9.40 18.07
N PHE A 147 -8.39 -9.66 17.96
CA PHE A 147 -8.97 -10.26 16.75
C PHE A 147 -8.83 -9.37 15.52
N MET A 148 -9.01 -8.05 15.68
CA MET A 148 -8.83 -7.04 14.63
C MET A 148 -7.44 -7.06 14.00
N TYR A 149 -6.39 -7.39 14.75
CA TYR A 149 -5.03 -7.49 14.21
C TYR A 149 -4.64 -8.92 13.81
N ALA A 150 -5.07 -9.92 14.58
CA ALA A 150 -4.69 -11.32 14.35
C ALA A 150 -5.29 -11.86 13.03
N VAL A 151 -6.56 -11.58 12.75
CA VAL A 151 -7.26 -12.13 11.58
C VAL A 151 -6.69 -11.58 10.26
N PRO A 152 -6.46 -10.26 10.10
CA PRO A 152 -5.78 -9.74 8.90
C PRO A 152 -4.35 -10.24 8.77
N ALA A 153 -3.60 -10.40 9.88
CA ALA A 153 -2.24 -10.92 9.83
C ALA A 153 -2.19 -12.34 9.24
N VAL A 154 -3.11 -13.23 9.65
CA VAL A 154 -3.26 -14.56 9.05
C VAL A 154 -3.67 -14.45 7.57
N SER A 155 -4.60 -13.55 7.26
CA SER A 155 -5.08 -13.35 5.89
C SER A 155 -3.98 -12.92 4.91
N VAL A 156 -3.03 -12.09 5.35
CA VAL A 156 -1.87 -11.66 4.54
C VAL A 156 -0.94 -12.84 4.20
N VAL A 157 -0.82 -13.83 5.06
CA VAL A 157 0.00 -15.02 4.77
C VAL A 157 -0.76 -16.00 3.87
N VAL A 158 -2.07 -16.08 4.02
CA VAL A 158 -2.94 -17.03 3.32
C VAL A 158 -3.30 -16.57 1.90
N VAL A 159 -3.34 -15.25 1.65
CA VAL A 159 -3.71 -14.68 0.34
C VAL A 159 -2.79 -15.12 -0.79
N ASP A 160 -1.50 -15.28 -0.50
CA ASP A 160 -0.51 -15.74 -1.48
C ASP A 160 -0.70 -17.21 -1.87
N LYS A 161 -1.35 -18.01 -1.00
CA LYS A 161 -1.58 -19.45 -1.23
C LYS A 161 -2.96 -19.76 -1.83
N ILE A 162 -4.01 -19.12 -1.33
CA ILE A 162 -5.41 -19.40 -1.70
C ILE A 162 -5.86 -18.53 -2.89
N GLY A 163 -5.19 -17.40 -3.10
CA GLY A 163 -5.53 -16.45 -4.15
C GLY A 163 -6.61 -15.45 -3.71
N ARG A 164 -6.49 -14.24 -4.26
CA ARG A 164 -7.29 -13.06 -3.83
C ARG A 164 -8.80 -13.21 -4.07
N ARG A 165 -9.21 -13.92 -5.13
CA ARG A 165 -10.63 -14.05 -5.51
C ARG A 165 -11.40 -14.96 -4.56
N ALA A 166 -10.82 -16.09 -4.16
CA ALA A 166 -11.47 -17.04 -3.26
C ALA A 166 -11.65 -16.45 -1.86
N LEU A 167 -10.68 -15.67 -1.37
CA LEU A 167 -10.80 -14.98 -0.08
C LEU A 167 -11.89 -13.90 -0.09
N ILE A 168 -12.00 -13.12 -1.16
CA ILE A 168 -13.05 -12.09 -1.26
C ILE A 168 -14.43 -12.75 -1.31
N VAL A 169 -14.63 -13.76 -2.16
CA VAL A 169 -15.93 -14.45 -2.27
C VAL A 169 -16.27 -15.20 -0.99
N GLY A 170 -15.32 -15.93 -0.41
CA GLY A 170 -15.51 -16.65 0.85
C GLY A 170 -15.84 -15.71 2.01
N GLY A 171 -15.15 -14.57 2.10
CA GLY A 171 -15.44 -13.53 3.10
C GLY A 171 -16.84 -12.95 2.95
N THR A 172 -17.28 -12.65 1.71
CA THR A 172 -18.63 -12.15 1.45
C THR A 172 -19.73 -13.18 1.75
N CYS A 173 -19.45 -14.49 1.66
CA CYS A 173 -20.44 -15.52 2.00
C CYS A 173 -20.57 -15.79 3.51
N VAL A 174 -19.54 -15.48 4.30
CA VAL A 174 -19.53 -15.69 5.77
C VAL A 174 -20.10 -14.49 6.51
N MET A 175 -20.01 -13.30 5.92
CA MET A 175 -20.73 -12.10 6.35
C MET A 175 -22.24 -12.30 6.20
#